data_AF-A0A973V271-F1
#
_entry.id   AF-A0A973V271-F1
#
_cell.length_a   1.000
_cell.length_b   1.000
_cell.length_c   1.000
_cell.angle_alpha   90.00
_cell.angle_beta   90.00
_cell.angle_gamma   90.00
#
_symmetry.space_group_name_H-M   'P 1'
#
loop_
_entity.id
_entity.type
_entity.pdbx_description
1 polymer ?
#
loop_
_entity_poly.entity_id
_entity_poly.type
_entity_poly.pdbx_seq_one_letter_code
_entity_poly.pdbx_strand_id
1 'polypeptide(L)'
;TQRAHLDVGAPQVLTVRPMPAGQLLAAVRAADPWGRFATAVVRLRDARFPVLAADASRLCGIAYWSDDEKTTVDRACALLARAAPGGLGVIASGQAPERIAVGEQSVPMRVVAHVDRLPRLGAEGALADLAAVAALAPDEPVREAQVWLAAGVPPSVVAALPQKGVEVVRAESAADRAMLLHRSGPALALRFSLVASLAAVLLGLGAVLVIAAAEAEDETRRLRALRVQGLRARSVWRQAFGGYAVLVAVAAVAGTGAAAVAWRVAGSVVPMFADAGHAPPIPGLLPRPDLVVLAAAVQAAALLVPAVGAAVVLRRAVERSS
;
A
#
# COMPACT_ATOMS: atom_id res chain seq x y z
N THR A 1 10.28 3.36 4.19
CA THR A 1 10.50 4.73 4.70
C THR A 1 9.61 5.74 3.99
N GLN A 2 9.60 5.82 2.66
CA GLN A 2 8.78 6.77 1.89
C GLN A 2 7.28 6.75 2.24
N ARG A 3 6.68 5.57 2.47
CA ARG A 3 5.29 5.45 2.92
C ARG A 3 5.05 6.10 4.29
N ALA A 4 5.92 5.85 5.27
CA ALA A 4 5.78 6.43 6.61
C ALA A 4 5.87 7.97 6.58
N HIS A 5 6.68 8.52 5.66
CA HIS A 5 6.81 9.96 5.49
C HIS A 5 5.54 10.58 4.89
N LEU A 6 4.91 9.91 3.92
CA LEU A 6 3.65 10.36 3.31
C LEU A 6 2.46 10.22 4.27
N ASP A 7 2.39 9.12 5.04
CA ASP A 7 1.30 8.85 5.99
C ASP A 7 1.28 9.86 7.15
N VAL A 8 2.46 10.24 7.66
CA VAL A 8 2.59 11.20 8.78
C VAL A 8 2.61 12.65 8.27
N GLY A 9 3.17 12.91 7.09
CA GLY A 9 3.22 14.24 6.46
C GLY A 9 4.37 15.13 6.93
N ALA A 10 4.93 14.89 8.13
CA ALA A 10 6.08 15.60 8.68
C ALA A 10 6.97 14.66 9.52
N PRO A 11 8.22 15.06 9.86
CA PRO A 11 9.10 14.31 10.74
C PRO A 11 8.44 13.92 12.08
N GLN A 12 7.71 14.86 12.68
CA GLN A 12 6.91 14.63 13.88
C GLN A 12 5.61 15.44 13.82
N VAL A 13 4.52 14.84 14.30
CA VAL A 13 3.19 15.43 14.35
C VAL A 13 2.67 15.37 15.78
N LEU A 14 2.31 16.53 16.32
CA LEU A 14 1.65 16.65 17.60
C LEU A 14 0.16 16.89 17.36
N THR A 15 -0.70 15.98 17.79
CA THR A 15 -2.14 16.23 17.86
C THR A 15 -2.43 16.98 19.13
N VAL A 16 -3.17 18.08 19.02
CA VAL A 16 -3.45 18.98 20.13
C VAL A 16 -4.94 18.98 20.44
N ARG A 17 -5.28 19.42 21.65
CA ARG A 17 -6.68 19.56 22.06
C ARG A 17 -7.41 20.50 21.07
N PRO A 18 -8.70 20.25 20.76
CA PRO A 18 -9.45 21.12 19.86
C PRO A 18 -9.39 22.58 20.33
N MET A 19 -9.05 23.48 19.42
CA MET A 19 -8.96 24.91 19.66
C MET A 19 -9.22 25.68 18.36
N PRO A 20 -9.59 26.97 18.43
CA PRO A 20 -9.81 27.80 17.24
C PRO A 20 -8.56 27.87 16.34
N ALA A 21 -8.76 27.83 15.03
CA ALA A 21 -7.68 27.81 14.04
C ALA A 21 -6.73 29.02 14.17
N GLY A 22 -7.29 30.21 14.40
CA GLY A 22 -6.52 31.44 14.60
C GLY A 22 -5.65 31.40 15.86
N GLN A 23 -6.18 30.82 16.95
CA GLN A 23 -5.43 30.67 18.20
C GLN A 23 -4.27 29.68 18.04
N LEU A 24 -4.50 28.54 17.37
CA LEU A 24 -3.44 27.59 17.06
C LEU A 24 -2.34 28.22 16.20
N LEU A 25 -2.73 28.92 15.13
CA LEU A 25 -1.80 29.60 14.24
C LEU A 25 -0.93 30.62 14.99
N ALA A 26 -1.55 31.46 15.83
CA ALA A 26 -0.85 32.45 16.63
C ALA A 26 0.10 31.80 17.65
N ALA A 27 -0.34 30.75 18.34
CA ALA A 27 0.46 30.06 19.34
C ALA A 27 1.70 29.38 18.72
N VAL A 28 1.55 28.71 17.57
CA VAL A 28 2.69 28.09 16.87
C VAL A 28 3.66 29.14 16.35
N ARG A 29 3.17 30.26 15.80
CA ARG A 29 4.04 31.37 15.36
C ARG A 29 4.80 32.00 16.53
N ALA A 30 4.19 32.08 17.71
CA ALA A 30 4.84 32.58 18.91
C ALA A 30 5.88 31.60 19.49
N ALA A 31 5.65 30.29 19.36
CA ALA A 31 6.58 29.25 19.81
C ALA A 31 7.80 29.09 18.88
N ASP A 32 7.61 29.34 17.58
CA ASP A 32 8.68 29.36 16.57
C ASP A 32 8.62 30.66 15.77
N PRO A 33 9.19 31.78 16.26
CA PRO A 33 9.13 33.07 15.57
C PRO A 33 9.75 33.07 14.18
N TRP A 34 10.75 32.22 13.96
CA TRP A 34 11.50 32.14 12.70
C TRP A 34 10.82 31.25 11.65
N GLY A 35 9.83 30.44 12.05
CA GLY A 35 9.06 29.59 11.15
C GLY A 35 9.84 28.45 10.51
N ARG A 36 10.91 27.99 11.17
CA ARG A 36 11.81 26.97 10.63
C ARG A 36 11.49 25.56 11.11
N PHE A 37 10.76 25.45 12.22
CA PHE A 37 10.66 24.20 12.98
C PHE A 37 9.24 23.75 13.25
N ALA A 38 8.26 24.66 13.28
CA ALA A 38 6.88 24.30 13.57
C ALA A 38 5.86 24.99 12.66
N THR A 39 4.88 24.22 12.19
CA THR A 39 3.72 24.73 11.45
C THR A 39 2.42 24.21 12.04
N ALA A 40 1.42 25.08 12.12
CA ALA A 40 0.06 24.73 12.51
C ALA A 40 -0.65 24.09 11.33
N VAL A 41 -1.36 22.99 11.58
CA VAL A 41 -2.10 22.24 10.58
C VAL A 41 -3.44 21.83 11.16
N VAL A 42 -4.50 22.01 10.40
CA VAL A 42 -5.84 21.55 10.77
C VAL A 42 -6.46 20.80 9.59
N ARG A 43 -7.29 19.81 9.87
CA ARG A 43 -8.12 19.18 8.85
C ARG A 43 -9.53 19.76 8.90
N LEU A 44 -10.02 20.23 7.76
CA LEU A 44 -11.41 20.67 7.63
C LEU A 44 -12.35 19.48 7.65
N ARG A 45 -13.53 19.70 8.24
CA ARG A 45 -14.62 18.72 8.27
C ARG A 45 -15.41 18.77 6.97
N ASP A 46 -14.91 18.13 5.93
CA ASP A 46 -15.76 17.69 4.83
C ASP A 46 -15.43 16.25 4.48
N ALA A 47 -16.44 15.37 4.57
CA ALA A 47 -16.29 13.96 4.28
C ALA A 47 -16.20 13.67 2.78
N ARG A 48 -16.56 14.63 1.91
CA ARG A 48 -16.59 14.44 0.46
C ARG A 48 -15.27 14.78 -0.22
N PHE A 49 -14.51 15.70 0.33
CA PHE A 49 -13.21 16.08 -0.22
C PHE A 49 -12.27 16.53 0.91
N PRO A 50 -11.19 15.80 1.19
CA PRO A 50 -10.34 16.10 2.32
C PRO A 50 -9.53 17.38 2.05
N VAL A 51 -9.63 18.34 2.98
CA VAL A 51 -8.84 19.58 2.92
C VAL A 51 -7.97 19.70 4.16
N LEU A 52 -6.68 19.91 3.94
CA LEU A 52 -5.68 20.19 4.97
C LEU A 52 -5.37 21.68 4.92
N ALA A 53 -5.66 22.41 5.99
CA ALA A 53 -5.30 23.82 6.09
C ALA A 53 -4.06 23.97 6.96
N ALA A 54 -3.02 24.60 6.45
CA ALA A 54 -1.74 24.74 7.13
C ALA A 54 -1.18 26.16 6.97
N ASP A 55 -0.27 26.57 7.86
CA ASP A 55 0.49 27.80 7.65
C ASP A 55 1.39 27.64 6.42
N ALA A 56 0.89 28.09 5.26
CA ALA A 56 1.51 27.88 3.96
C ALA A 56 2.92 28.49 3.88
N SER A 57 3.19 29.53 4.67
CA SER A 57 4.51 30.17 4.73
C SER A 57 5.60 29.29 5.35
N ARG A 58 5.21 28.28 6.14
CA ARG A 58 6.10 27.41 6.91
C ARG A 58 6.07 25.96 6.45
N LEU A 59 4.92 25.50 5.96
CA LEU A 59 4.69 24.10 5.61
C LEU A 59 5.71 23.54 4.61
N CYS A 60 6.12 24.34 3.62
CA CYS A 60 6.93 23.86 2.49
C CYS A 60 8.35 23.46 2.93
N GLY A 61 8.86 24.05 4.02
CA GLY A 61 10.13 23.67 4.63
C GLY A 61 10.04 22.56 5.69
N ILE A 62 8.83 22.18 6.12
CA ILE A 62 8.61 21.27 7.25
C ILE A 62 8.01 19.92 6.80
N ALA A 63 7.06 19.95 5.87
CA ALA A 63 6.36 18.77 5.41
C ALA A 63 7.22 17.93 4.45
N TYR A 64 6.93 16.63 4.41
CA TYR A 64 7.49 15.73 3.42
C TYR A 64 6.74 15.84 2.10
N TRP A 65 7.43 16.39 1.09
CA TRP A 65 6.98 16.43 -0.30
C TRP A 65 7.72 15.39 -1.13
N SER A 66 7.13 14.96 -2.26
CA SER A 66 7.85 14.13 -3.23
C SER A 66 9.02 14.95 -3.81
N ASP A 67 10.19 14.31 -4.01
CA ASP A 67 11.38 15.00 -4.52
C ASP A 67 11.15 15.61 -5.91
N ASP A 68 10.38 14.94 -6.77
CA ASP A 68 10.05 15.41 -8.13
C ASP A 68 9.17 16.67 -8.13
N GLU A 69 8.52 17.01 -7.02
CA GLU A 69 7.53 18.09 -6.94
C GLU A 69 8.06 19.36 -6.26
N LYS A 70 9.23 19.32 -5.61
CA LYS A 70 9.68 20.40 -4.69
C LYS A 70 9.71 21.80 -5.30
N THR A 71 10.27 21.94 -6.51
CA THR A 71 10.33 23.25 -7.19
C THR A 71 8.94 23.78 -7.55
N THR A 72 8.01 22.89 -7.88
CA THR A 72 6.60 23.22 -8.15
C THR A 72 5.87 23.60 -6.86
N VAL A 73 6.16 22.91 -5.76
CA VAL A 73 5.58 23.15 -4.43
C VAL A 73 5.97 24.53 -3.88
N ASP A 74 7.23 24.94 -3.95
CA ASP A 74 7.65 26.26 -3.45
C ASP A 74 6.87 27.39 -4.15
N ARG A 75 6.69 27.25 -5.47
CA ARG A 75 5.89 28.19 -6.26
C ARG A 75 4.40 28.13 -5.90
N ALA A 76 3.86 26.92 -5.71
CA ALA A 76 2.46 26.73 -5.33
C ALA A 76 2.17 27.32 -3.93
N CYS A 77 3.06 27.12 -2.97
CA CYS A 77 2.99 27.74 -1.64
C CYS A 77 3.01 29.27 -1.70
N ALA A 78 3.89 29.84 -2.53
CA ALA A 78 3.96 31.29 -2.72
C ALA A 78 2.67 31.85 -3.35
N LEU A 79 2.03 31.10 -4.25
CA LEU A 79 0.72 31.47 -4.82
C LEU A 79 -0.40 31.35 -3.80
N LEU A 80 -0.38 30.30 -2.98
CA LEU A 80 -1.37 30.07 -1.92
C LEU A 80 -1.34 31.20 -0.88
N ALA A 81 -0.15 31.60 -0.43
CA ALA A 81 0.03 32.69 0.53
C ALA A 81 -0.40 34.07 0.00
N ARG A 82 -0.50 34.23 -1.33
CA ARG A 82 -0.93 35.48 -2.01
C ARG A 82 -2.36 35.40 -2.53
N ALA A 83 -3.08 34.32 -2.26
CA ALA A 83 -4.43 34.13 -2.77
C ALA A 83 -5.35 35.30 -2.36
N ALA A 84 -5.86 36.04 -3.35
CA ALA A 84 -6.73 37.20 -3.16
C ALA A 84 -8.07 36.85 -2.47
N PRO A 85 -8.71 37.84 -1.80
CA PRO A 85 -10.02 37.65 -1.17
C PRO A 85 -11.12 37.33 -2.20
N GLY A 86 -12.09 36.48 -1.81
CA GLY A 86 -13.21 36.06 -2.66
C GLY A 86 -13.49 34.55 -2.70
N GLY A 87 -12.68 33.75 -2.02
CA GLY A 87 -12.86 32.30 -1.91
C GLY A 87 -11.67 31.64 -1.21
N LEU A 88 -11.76 30.34 -0.94
CA LEU A 88 -10.66 29.59 -0.36
C LEU A 88 -9.68 29.18 -1.48
N GLY A 89 -8.54 29.87 -1.54
CA GLY A 89 -7.43 29.46 -2.40
C GLY A 89 -6.86 28.12 -1.96
N VAL A 90 -6.66 27.19 -2.90
CA VAL A 90 -6.14 25.85 -2.58
C VAL A 90 -5.13 25.32 -3.60
N ILE A 91 -4.19 24.52 -3.13
CA ILE A 91 -3.36 23.64 -3.96
C ILE A 91 -4.08 22.29 -3.99
N ALA A 92 -4.52 21.82 -5.15
CA ALA A 92 -5.31 20.59 -5.26
C ALA A 92 -4.51 19.42 -5.84
N SER A 93 -4.89 18.22 -5.42
CA SER A 93 -4.56 16.97 -6.10
C SER A 93 -5.86 16.25 -6.43
N GLY A 94 -6.01 15.84 -7.70
CA GLY A 94 -7.28 15.36 -8.22
C GLY A 94 -8.31 16.47 -8.48
N GLN A 95 -9.58 16.07 -8.61
CA GLN A 95 -10.67 16.98 -9.01
C GLN A 95 -11.32 17.61 -7.77
N ALA A 96 -10.97 18.88 -7.52
CA ALA A 96 -11.55 19.65 -6.42
C ALA A 96 -13.02 20.06 -6.71
N PRO A 97 -13.90 20.07 -5.69
CA PRO A 97 -15.25 20.58 -5.83
C PRO A 97 -15.25 22.11 -5.99
N GLU A 98 -16.34 22.67 -6.53
CA GLU A 98 -16.47 24.12 -6.71
C GLU A 98 -16.61 24.88 -5.39
N ARG A 99 -17.16 24.21 -4.35
CA ARG A 99 -17.42 24.79 -3.04
C ARG A 99 -17.05 23.82 -1.93
N ILE A 100 -16.68 24.38 -0.78
CA ILE A 100 -16.37 23.62 0.44
C ILE A 100 -17.05 24.28 1.64
N ALA A 101 -17.41 23.46 2.63
CA ALA A 101 -17.82 23.95 3.93
C ALA A 101 -16.59 24.34 4.78
N VAL A 102 -16.57 25.58 5.26
CA VAL A 102 -15.64 26.08 6.27
C VAL A 102 -16.48 26.57 7.43
N GLY A 103 -16.56 25.75 8.47
CA GLY A 103 -17.53 25.93 9.52
C GLY A 103 -18.96 25.86 9.01
N GLU A 104 -19.78 26.84 9.36
CA GLU A 104 -21.15 26.97 8.86
C GLU A 104 -21.24 27.60 7.45
N GLN A 105 -20.13 28.14 6.93
CA GLN A 105 -20.12 28.83 5.64
C GLN A 105 -19.77 27.88 4.50
N SER A 106 -20.53 27.95 3.40
CA SER A 106 -20.10 27.38 2.13
C SER A 106 -19.36 28.46 1.34
N VAL A 107 -18.09 28.21 1.00
CA VAL A 107 -17.25 29.15 0.26
C VAL A 107 -16.77 28.55 -1.07
N PRO A 108 -16.59 29.36 -2.13
CA PRO A 108 -16.03 28.86 -3.39
C PRO A 108 -14.57 28.44 -3.19
N MET A 109 -14.21 27.25 -3.71
CA MET A 109 -12.84 26.79 -3.80
C MET A 109 -12.20 27.31 -5.08
N ARG A 110 -11.02 27.91 -4.96
CA ARG A 110 -10.24 28.40 -6.09
C ARG A 110 -8.91 27.67 -6.14
N VAL A 111 -8.77 26.77 -7.10
CA VAL A 111 -7.51 26.05 -7.29
C VAL A 111 -6.45 27.01 -7.83
N VAL A 112 -5.39 27.24 -7.06
CA VAL A 112 -4.26 28.12 -7.43
C VAL A 112 -3.11 27.36 -8.07
N ALA A 113 -3.02 26.05 -7.79
CA ALA A 113 -2.05 25.14 -8.37
C ALA A 113 -2.55 23.69 -8.25
N HIS A 114 -2.07 22.83 -9.15
CA HIS A 114 -2.24 21.37 -9.05
C HIS A 114 -0.90 20.71 -8.75
N VAL A 115 -0.94 19.67 -7.92
CA VAL A 115 0.20 18.78 -7.63
C VAL A 115 -0.25 17.32 -7.69
N ASP A 116 0.66 16.40 -7.98
CA ASP A 116 0.32 15.00 -8.10
C ASP A 116 0.08 14.38 -6.73
N ARG A 117 0.79 14.85 -5.69
CA ARG A 117 0.57 14.41 -4.31
C ARG A 117 0.68 15.51 -3.27
N LEU A 118 -0.19 15.42 -2.27
CA LEU A 118 -0.22 16.27 -1.10
C LEU A 118 0.29 15.53 0.15
N PRO A 119 0.98 16.22 1.07
CA PRO A 119 1.36 15.66 2.36
C PRO A 119 0.11 15.15 3.10
N ARG A 120 0.15 13.91 3.59
CA ARG A 120 -0.93 13.23 4.33
C ARG A 120 -2.23 12.97 3.55
N LEU A 121 -2.48 13.65 2.43
CA LEU A 121 -3.68 13.49 1.60
C LEU A 121 -3.42 12.63 0.35
N GLY A 122 -2.17 12.48 -0.10
CA GLY A 122 -1.85 11.68 -1.28
C GLY A 122 -2.38 12.32 -2.56
N ALA A 123 -2.97 11.52 -3.45
CA ALA A 123 -3.37 11.94 -4.79
C ALA A 123 -4.77 12.58 -4.88
N GLU A 124 -5.49 12.67 -3.76
CA GLU A 124 -6.81 13.29 -3.70
C GLU A 124 -6.93 14.21 -2.48
N GLY A 125 -7.29 15.47 -2.73
CA GLY A 125 -7.55 16.45 -1.69
C GLY A 125 -7.04 17.84 -2.03
N ALA A 126 -7.08 18.73 -1.05
CA ALA A 126 -6.56 20.09 -1.20
C ALA A 126 -5.80 20.58 0.01
N LEU A 127 -4.84 21.47 -0.24
CA LEU A 127 -4.12 22.22 0.77
C LEU A 127 -4.52 23.69 0.72
N ALA A 128 -4.96 24.22 1.85
CA ALA A 128 -5.40 25.60 2.00
C ALA A 128 -4.49 26.37 2.99
N ASP A 129 -4.49 27.70 2.90
CA ASP A 129 -3.84 28.51 3.93
C ASP A 129 -4.71 28.53 5.20
N LEU A 130 -4.11 28.15 6.33
CA LEU A 130 -4.75 28.18 7.64
C LEU A 130 -5.18 29.60 8.03
N ALA A 131 -4.44 30.63 7.61
CA ALA A 131 -4.83 32.01 7.88
C ALA A 131 -6.16 32.38 7.20
N ALA A 132 -6.38 31.90 5.98
CA ALA A 132 -7.64 32.11 5.26
C ALA A 132 -8.80 31.36 5.92
N VAL A 133 -8.56 30.12 6.35
CA VAL A 133 -9.56 29.34 7.11
C VAL A 133 -9.90 30.01 8.45
N ALA A 134 -8.91 30.47 9.20
CA ALA A 134 -9.11 31.15 10.47
C ALA A 134 -9.88 32.47 10.32
N ALA A 135 -9.74 33.17 9.19
CA ALA A 135 -10.52 34.38 8.91
C ALA A 135 -11.99 34.08 8.59
N LEU A 136 -12.28 32.93 7.97
CA LEU A 136 -13.65 32.51 7.63
C LEU A 136 -14.41 31.94 8.84
N ALA A 137 -13.71 31.24 9.74
CA ALA A 137 -14.29 30.61 10.93
C ALA A 137 -13.42 30.91 12.18
N PRO A 138 -13.44 32.15 12.70
CA PRO A 138 -12.53 32.58 13.76
C PRO A 138 -12.75 31.88 15.10
N ASP A 139 -14.01 31.61 15.46
CA ASP A 139 -14.39 31.09 16.79
C ASP A 139 -14.62 29.58 16.81
N GLU A 140 -14.57 28.91 15.65
CA GLU A 140 -14.90 27.49 15.57
C GLU A 140 -13.71 26.61 15.98
N PRO A 141 -13.86 25.77 17.03
CA PRO A 141 -12.79 24.88 17.46
C PRO A 141 -12.59 23.73 16.49
N VAL A 142 -11.36 23.55 16.00
CA VAL A 142 -11.07 22.48 15.03
C VAL A 142 -10.66 21.22 15.77
N ARG A 143 -11.37 20.11 15.53
CA ARG A 143 -11.16 18.85 16.28
C ARG A 143 -9.87 18.12 15.94
N GLU A 144 -9.38 18.26 14.71
CA GLU A 144 -8.13 17.65 14.24
C GLU A 144 -7.04 18.71 14.11
N ALA A 145 -6.84 19.46 15.20
CA ALA A 145 -5.76 20.43 15.31
C ALA A 145 -4.42 19.71 15.53
N GLN A 146 -3.41 20.11 14.78
CA GLN A 146 -2.09 19.50 14.78
C GLN A 146 -0.99 20.56 14.69
N VAL A 147 0.18 20.22 15.24
CA VAL A 147 1.42 20.95 15.05
C VAL A 147 2.42 20.01 14.42
N TRP A 148 2.86 20.33 13.21
CA TRP A 148 3.86 19.56 12.49
C TRP A 148 5.23 20.16 12.76
N LEU A 149 6.18 19.29 13.09
CA LEU A 149 7.52 19.66 13.51
C LEU A 149 8.56 19.15 12.52
N ALA A 150 9.54 20.01 12.22
CA ALA A 150 10.67 19.68 11.38
C ALA A 150 11.64 18.72 12.08
N ALA A 151 12.51 18.09 11.28
CA ALA A 151 13.59 17.28 11.80
C ALA A 151 14.58 18.17 12.57
N GLY A 152 14.97 17.77 13.77
CA GLY A 152 15.89 18.54 14.61
C GLY A 152 15.26 19.77 15.28
N VAL A 153 13.92 19.80 15.45
CA VAL A 153 13.23 20.82 16.24
C VAL A 153 13.91 21.00 17.61
N PRO A 154 14.30 22.23 18.01
CA PRO A 154 14.86 22.46 19.32
C PRO A 154 13.86 22.13 20.44
N PRO A 155 14.28 21.53 21.57
CA PRO A 155 13.40 21.25 22.70
C PRO A 155 12.68 22.49 23.25
N SER A 156 13.27 23.67 23.11
CA SER A 156 12.69 24.95 23.52
C SER A 156 11.41 25.29 22.76
N VAL A 157 11.32 24.97 21.46
CA VAL A 157 10.11 25.20 20.66
C VAL A 157 8.97 24.31 21.15
N VAL A 158 9.27 23.03 21.41
CA VAL A 158 8.28 22.07 21.92
C VAL A 158 7.82 22.46 23.34
N ALA A 159 8.75 22.88 24.21
CA ALA A 159 8.45 23.32 25.56
C ALA A 159 7.65 24.64 25.60
N ALA A 160 7.77 25.49 24.57
CA ALA A 160 7.00 26.72 24.45
C ALA A 160 5.54 26.48 24.07
N LEU A 161 5.20 25.40 23.36
CA LEU A 161 3.83 25.13 22.90
C LEU A 161 2.80 25.10 24.05
N PRO A 162 2.99 24.32 25.15
CA PRO A 162 2.08 24.35 26.30
C PRO A 162 1.97 25.72 26.96
N GLN A 163 3.07 26.48 27.03
CA GLN A 163 3.09 27.83 27.59
C GLN A 163 2.29 28.83 26.74
N LYS A 164 2.06 28.52 25.47
CA LYS A 164 1.20 29.28 24.56
C LYS A 164 -0.23 28.72 24.46
N GLY A 165 -0.62 27.82 25.37
CA GLY A 165 -1.96 27.23 25.42
C GLY A 165 -2.19 26.08 24.45
N VAL A 166 -1.12 25.55 23.82
CA VAL A 166 -1.21 24.39 22.94
C VAL A 166 -1.02 23.12 23.77
N GLU A 167 -2.12 22.47 24.10
CA GLU A 167 -2.09 21.23 24.86
C GLU A 167 -1.96 20.01 23.94
N VAL A 168 -0.82 19.34 24.03
CA VAL A 168 -0.51 18.15 23.22
C VAL A 168 -1.21 16.93 23.82
N VAL A 169 -2.09 16.31 23.03
CA VAL A 169 -2.84 15.09 23.41
C VAL A 169 -2.08 13.84 22.96
N ARG A 170 -1.44 13.90 21.80
CA ARG A 170 -0.75 12.76 21.20
C ARG A 170 0.43 13.25 20.37
N ALA A 171 1.52 12.49 20.39
CA ALA A 171 2.68 12.71 19.54
C ALA A 171 2.92 11.48 18.67
N GLU A 172 3.17 11.71 17.39
CA GLU A 172 3.53 10.68 16.42
C GLU A 172 4.80 11.09 15.69
N SER A 173 5.74 10.17 15.49
CA SER A 173 6.91 10.43 14.67
C SER A 173 6.92 9.50 13.45
N ALA A 174 7.45 10.01 12.34
CA ALA A 174 7.64 9.21 11.13
C ALA A 174 8.59 8.02 11.36
N ALA A 175 9.58 8.19 12.26
CA ALA A 175 10.53 7.15 12.64
C ALA A 175 9.84 6.01 13.42
N ASP A 176 9.03 6.34 14.43
CA ASP A 176 8.28 5.34 15.21
C ASP A 176 7.28 4.61 14.32
N ARG A 177 6.61 5.34 13.41
CA ARG A 177 5.68 4.74 12.45
C ARG A 177 6.39 3.78 11.50
N ALA A 178 7.58 4.12 11.03
CA ALA A 178 8.39 3.23 10.20
C ALA A 178 8.81 1.96 10.96
N MET A 179 9.20 2.08 12.23
CA MET A 179 9.53 0.93 13.08
C MET A 179 8.31 0.04 13.34
N LEU A 180 7.14 0.63 13.61
CA LEU A 180 5.90 -0.10 13.78
C LEU A 180 5.47 -0.82 12.50
N LEU A 181 5.62 -0.20 11.32
CA LEU A 181 5.36 -0.85 10.03
C LEU A 181 6.30 -2.02 9.77
N HIS A 182 7.51 -1.99 10.32
CA HIS A 182 8.45 -3.12 10.25
C HIS A 182 8.04 -4.30 11.17
N ARG A 183 7.21 -4.02 12.19
CA ARG A 183 6.72 -5.02 13.16
C ARG A 183 5.24 -5.41 12.96
N SER A 184 4.47 -4.69 12.13
CA SER A 184 3.02 -4.87 12.04
C SER A 184 2.60 -6.02 11.09
N GLY A 185 1.36 -6.48 11.31
CA GLY A 185 0.76 -7.73 10.82
C GLY A 185 0.87 -8.12 9.33
N PRO A 186 1.05 -7.23 8.34
CA PRO A 186 1.24 -7.64 6.95
C PRO A 186 2.48 -8.51 6.75
N ALA A 187 3.57 -8.23 7.48
CA ALA A 187 4.79 -9.05 7.42
C ALA A 187 4.56 -10.47 7.98
N LEU A 188 3.68 -10.60 8.98
CA LEU A 188 3.27 -11.90 9.52
C LEU A 188 2.30 -12.63 8.58
N ALA A 189 1.38 -11.91 7.94
CA ALA A 189 0.47 -12.46 6.92
C ALA A 189 1.24 -13.01 5.71
N LEU A 190 2.29 -12.33 5.25
CA LEU A 190 3.20 -12.84 4.22
C LEU A 190 3.88 -14.14 4.64
N ARG A 191 4.37 -14.24 5.88
CA ARG A 191 4.96 -15.49 6.41
C ARG A 191 3.94 -16.63 6.50
N PHE A 192 2.71 -16.35 6.95
CA PHE A 192 1.64 -17.34 6.96
C PHE A 192 1.24 -17.78 5.55
N SER A 193 1.20 -16.87 4.58
CA SER A 193 0.93 -17.23 3.17
C SER A 193 2.03 -18.13 2.59
N LEU A 194 3.29 -17.94 3.00
CA LEU A 194 4.38 -18.83 2.60
C LEU A 194 4.19 -20.23 3.18
N VAL A 195 3.86 -20.34 4.46
CA VAL A 195 3.58 -21.64 5.11
C VAL A 195 2.37 -22.32 4.48
N ALA A 196 1.29 -21.58 4.22
CA ALA A 196 0.09 -22.10 3.58
C ALA A 196 0.36 -22.56 2.14
N SER A 197 1.15 -21.79 1.38
CA SER A 197 1.55 -22.17 0.01
C SER A 197 2.42 -23.43 0.01
N LEU A 198 3.35 -23.56 0.96
CA LEU A 198 4.17 -24.76 1.11
C LEU A 198 3.30 -25.99 1.46
N ALA A 199 2.35 -25.85 2.38
CA ALA A 199 1.41 -26.92 2.73
C ALA A 199 0.57 -27.35 1.51
N ALA A 200 0.06 -26.40 0.73
CA ALA A 200 -0.69 -26.69 -0.49
C ALA A 200 0.16 -27.45 -1.54
N VAL A 201 1.42 -27.05 -1.72
CA VAL A 201 2.36 -27.75 -2.61
C VAL A 201 2.61 -29.17 -2.14
N LEU A 202 2.82 -29.38 -0.84
CA LEU A 202 3.04 -30.71 -0.26
C LEU A 202 1.82 -31.62 -0.41
N LEU A 203 0.60 -31.08 -0.23
CA LEU A 203 -0.64 -31.82 -0.46
C LEU A 203 -0.81 -32.22 -1.92
N GLY A 204 -0.52 -31.29 -2.85
CA GLY A 204 -0.53 -31.59 -4.28
C GLY A 204 0.47 -32.69 -4.67
N LEU A 205 1.68 -32.62 -4.11
CA LEU A 205 2.71 -33.65 -4.29
C LEU A 205 2.25 -35.02 -3.79
N GLY A 206 1.65 -35.05 -2.59
CA GLY A 206 1.12 -36.27 -1.99
C GLY A 206 0.01 -36.91 -2.84
N ALA A 207 -0.92 -36.11 -3.36
CA ALA A 207 -2.00 -36.60 -4.22
C ALA A 207 -1.46 -37.27 -5.50
N VAL A 208 -0.47 -36.64 -6.15
CA VAL A 208 0.18 -37.20 -7.36
C VAL A 208 0.88 -38.53 -7.04
N LEU A 209 1.58 -38.62 -5.91
CA LEU A 209 2.25 -39.85 -5.49
C LEU A 209 1.24 -40.99 -5.22
N VAL A 210 0.10 -40.69 -4.60
CA VAL A 210 -0.95 -41.69 -4.34
C VAL A 210 -1.54 -42.23 -5.64
N ILE A 211 -1.86 -41.34 -6.58
CA ILE A 211 -2.41 -41.73 -7.90
C ILE A 211 -1.38 -42.58 -8.67
N ALA A 212 -0.12 -42.15 -8.70
CA ALA A 212 0.95 -42.88 -9.36
C ALA A 212 1.19 -44.27 -8.74
N ALA A 213 1.11 -44.38 -7.41
CA ALA A 213 1.25 -45.64 -6.71
C ALA A 213 0.07 -46.60 -7.01
N ALA A 214 -1.15 -46.08 -7.11
CA ALA A 214 -2.33 -46.87 -7.42
C ALA A 214 -2.30 -47.47 -8.84
N GLU A 215 -1.84 -46.70 -9.84
CA GLU A 215 -1.79 -47.16 -11.24
C GLU A 215 -0.57 -48.03 -11.57
N ALA A 216 0.49 -48.01 -10.74
CA ALA A 216 1.72 -48.74 -11.00
C ALA A 216 1.53 -50.27 -11.11
N GLU A 217 0.60 -50.84 -10.34
CA GLU A 217 0.35 -52.28 -10.34
C GLU A 217 -0.40 -52.75 -11.60
N ASP A 218 -1.37 -51.97 -12.09
CA ASP A 218 -2.12 -52.32 -13.30
C ASP A 218 -1.27 -52.15 -14.56
N GLU A 219 -0.42 -51.11 -14.59
CA GLU A 219 0.46 -50.83 -15.71
C GLU A 219 1.56 -51.89 -15.84
N THR A 220 2.11 -52.39 -14.73
CA THR A 220 3.09 -53.49 -14.76
C THR A 220 2.51 -54.79 -15.30
N ARG A 221 1.23 -55.10 -15.05
CA ARG A 221 0.53 -56.25 -15.65
C ARG A 221 0.35 -56.08 -17.16
N ARG A 222 -0.07 -54.90 -17.61
CA ARG A 222 -0.23 -54.57 -19.05
C ARG A 222 1.11 -54.62 -19.81
N LEU A 223 2.17 -54.07 -19.23
CA LEU A 223 3.50 -54.11 -19.82
C LEU A 223 4.06 -55.53 -19.93
N ARG A 224 3.75 -56.43 -18.97
CA ARG A 224 4.11 -57.85 -19.06
C ARG A 224 3.39 -58.56 -20.22
N ALA A 225 2.10 -58.28 -20.43
CA ALA A 225 1.35 -58.84 -21.56
C ALA A 225 1.86 -58.32 -22.92
N LEU A 226 2.21 -57.04 -23.02
CA LEU A 226 2.72 -56.42 -24.26
C LEU A 226 4.17 -56.83 -24.60
N ARG A 227 5.00 -57.18 -23.59
CA ARG A 227 6.36 -57.68 -23.81
C ARG A 227 6.39 -59.01 -24.54
N VAL A 228 5.39 -59.86 -24.29
CA VAL A 228 5.19 -61.13 -24.99
C VAL A 228 4.87 -60.91 -26.48
N GLN A 229 4.40 -59.72 -26.86
CA GLN A 229 4.04 -59.35 -28.24
C GLN A 229 5.12 -58.53 -28.97
N GLY A 230 6.32 -58.38 -28.41
CA GLY A 230 7.49 -57.83 -29.13
C GLY A 230 7.55 -56.30 -29.28
N LEU A 231 6.70 -55.54 -28.58
CA LEU A 231 6.73 -54.08 -28.64
C LEU A 231 7.99 -53.48 -28.00
N ARG A 232 8.72 -52.66 -28.76
CA ARG A 232 9.93 -51.94 -28.31
C ARG A 232 9.57 -50.89 -27.25
N ALA A 233 10.25 -50.90 -26.11
CA ALA A 233 9.95 -50.10 -24.91
C ALA A 233 9.91 -48.56 -25.09
N ARG A 234 10.46 -48.04 -26.20
CA ARG A 234 10.59 -46.59 -26.44
C ARG A 234 9.29 -45.91 -26.90
N SER A 235 8.35 -46.62 -27.51
CA SER A 235 7.10 -46.04 -28.04
C SER A 235 5.98 -45.97 -26.98
N VAL A 236 5.90 -46.97 -26.09
CA VAL A 236 4.94 -47.00 -24.98
C VAL A 236 5.20 -45.85 -23.99
N TRP A 237 6.47 -45.51 -23.79
CA TRP A 237 6.89 -44.44 -22.88
C TRP A 237 6.43 -43.03 -23.31
N ARG A 238 6.41 -42.71 -24.62
CA ARG A 238 5.89 -41.40 -25.10
C ARG A 238 4.37 -41.26 -24.89
N GLN A 239 3.65 -42.38 -24.87
CA GLN A 239 2.20 -42.37 -24.74
C GLN A 239 1.75 -42.31 -23.27
N ALA A 240 2.44 -43.04 -22.37
CA ALA A 240 2.19 -42.99 -20.93
C ALA A 240 2.57 -41.62 -20.31
N PHE A 241 3.69 -41.03 -20.73
CA PHE A 241 4.10 -39.70 -20.27
C PHE A 241 3.14 -38.60 -20.74
N GLY A 242 2.49 -38.78 -21.90
CA GLY A 242 1.54 -37.83 -22.47
C GLY A 242 0.28 -37.65 -21.60
N GLY A 243 -0.27 -38.73 -21.05
CA GLY A 243 -1.49 -38.68 -20.23
C GLY A 243 -1.31 -37.91 -18.91
N TYR A 244 -0.25 -38.25 -18.16
CA TYR A 244 0.08 -37.56 -16.91
C TYR A 244 0.52 -36.11 -17.14
N ALA A 245 1.29 -35.84 -18.19
CA ALA A 245 1.71 -34.47 -18.52
C ALA A 245 0.52 -33.57 -18.87
N VAL A 246 -0.50 -34.10 -19.57
CA VAL A 246 -1.73 -33.36 -19.89
C VAL A 246 -2.55 -33.09 -18.63
N LEU A 247 -2.70 -34.07 -17.73
CA LEU A 247 -3.40 -33.86 -16.45
C LEU A 247 -2.74 -32.80 -15.58
N VAL A 248 -1.40 -32.84 -15.46
CA VAL A 248 -0.63 -31.83 -14.71
C VAL A 248 -0.76 -30.45 -15.35
N ALA A 249 -0.70 -30.37 -16.68
CA ALA A 249 -0.87 -29.10 -17.40
C ALA A 249 -2.28 -28.51 -17.21
N VAL A 250 -3.33 -29.33 -17.30
CA VAL A 250 -4.72 -28.88 -17.10
C VAL A 250 -4.93 -28.43 -15.66
N ALA A 251 -4.44 -29.17 -14.67
CA ALA A 251 -4.54 -28.79 -13.26
C ALA A 251 -3.79 -27.49 -12.95
N ALA A 252 -2.59 -27.30 -13.53
CA ALA A 252 -1.83 -26.07 -13.39
C ALA A 252 -2.58 -24.88 -13.99
N VAL A 253 -3.12 -25.02 -15.22
CA VAL A 253 -3.90 -23.96 -15.88
C VAL A 253 -5.16 -23.62 -15.06
N ALA A 254 -5.90 -24.63 -14.59
CA ALA A 254 -7.10 -24.45 -13.80
C ALA A 254 -6.80 -23.76 -12.45
N GLY A 255 -5.74 -24.18 -11.75
CA GLY A 255 -5.31 -23.58 -10.48
C GLY A 255 -4.88 -22.12 -10.64
N THR A 256 -4.14 -21.82 -11.72
CA THR A 256 -3.72 -20.45 -12.05
C THR A 256 -4.93 -19.57 -12.38
N GLY A 257 -5.90 -20.11 -13.13
CA GLY A 257 -7.16 -19.43 -13.45
C GLY A 257 -7.98 -19.11 -12.19
N ALA A 258 -8.14 -20.09 -11.29
CA ALA A 258 -8.84 -19.89 -10.03
C ALA A 258 -8.17 -18.82 -9.15
N ALA A 259 -6.83 -18.81 -9.07
CA ALA A 259 -6.07 -17.79 -8.35
C ALA A 259 -6.24 -16.39 -8.96
N ALA A 260 -6.24 -16.28 -10.28
CA ALA A 260 -6.47 -15.00 -10.97
C ALA A 260 -7.88 -14.46 -10.71
N VAL A 261 -8.90 -15.33 -10.70
CA VAL A 261 -10.27 -14.96 -10.35
C VAL A 261 -10.37 -14.54 -8.89
N ALA A 262 -9.80 -15.31 -7.97
CA ALA A 262 -9.78 -14.97 -6.55
C ALA A 262 -9.09 -13.63 -6.28
N TRP A 263 -7.98 -13.33 -6.98
CA TRP A 263 -7.30 -12.04 -6.89
C TRP A 263 -8.15 -10.90 -7.42
N ARG A 264 -8.81 -11.09 -8.57
CA ARG A 264 -9.72 -10.09 -9.16
C ARG A 264 -10.89 -9.77 -8.22
N VAL A 265 -11.43 -10.78 -7.53
CA VAL A 265 -12.53 -10.61 -6.57
C VAL A 265 -12.01 -10.01 -5.25
N ALA A 266 -10.92 -10.52 -4.68
CA ALA A 266 -10.35 -10.03 -3.42
C ALA A 266 -9.88 -8.57 -3.52
N GLY A 267 -9.30 -8.18 -4.65
CA GLY A 267 -8.91 -6.79 -4.93
C GLY A 267 -10.10 -5.82 -4.95
N SER A 268 -11.32 -6.32 -5.16
CA SER A 268 -12.55 -5.51 -5.18
C SER A 268 -13.34 -5.51 -3.86
N VAL A 269 -13.12 -6.49 -2.96
CA VAL A 269 -13.98 -6.72 -1.79
C VAL A 269 -13.28 -6.47 -0.45
N VAL A 270 -11.94 -6.60 -0.38
CA VAL A 270 -11.21 -6.38 0.89
C VAL A 270 -10.55 -5.01 0.85
N PRO A 271 -11.08 -3.99 1.55
CA PRO A 271 -10.28 -2.83 1.88
C PRO A 271 -9.13 -3.31 2.77
N MET A 272 -7.95 -3.51 2.17
CA MET A 272 -6.70 -3.89 2.85
C MET A 272 -6.26 -2.83 3.88
N PHE A 273 -6.94 -1.68 3.89
CA PHE A 273 -6.69 -0.54 4.75
C PHE A 273 -8.00 -0.20 5.48
N ALA A 274 -7.96 -0.30 6.81
CA ALA A 274 -9.05 0.17 7.67
C ALA A 274 -9.28 1.70 7.54
N ASP A 275 -8.30 2.43 7.00
CA ASP A 275 -8.34 3.86 6.75
C ASP A 275 -8.57 4.11 5.25
N ALA A 276 -9.84 4.17 4.83
CA ALA A 276 -10.26 4.27 3.42
C ALA A 276 -9.76 5.53 2.67
N GLY A 277 -9.13 6.49 3.35
CA GLY A 277 -8.60 7.73 2.77
C GLY A 277 -7.08 7.84 2.66
N HIS A 278 -6.32 6.83 3.12
CA HIS A 278 -4.84 6.88 3.20
C HIS A 278 -4.15 5.75 2.44
N ALA A 279 -4.88 5.03 1.61
CA ALA A 279 -4.26 4.07 0.71
C ALA A 279 -3.50 4.86 -0.37
N PRO A 280 -2.15 4.79 -0.45
CA PRO A 280 -1.51 5.17 -1.70
C PRO A 280 -2.22 4.38 -2.82
N PRO A 281 -2.53 4.99 -3.99
CA PRO A 281 -3.09 4.25 -5.09
C PRO A 281 -2.20 3.04 -5.27
N ILE A 282 -2.77 1.84 -5.09
CA ILE A 282 -2.02 0.59 -5.20
C ILE A 282 -1.37 0.70 -6.58
N PRO A 283 -0.05 0.88 -6.69
CA PRO A 283 0.58 1.11 -7.98
C PRO A 283 0.17 -0.09 -8.79
N GLY A 284 -0.57 0.13 -9.89
CA GLY A 284 -1.35 -0.88 -10.59
C GLY A 284 -0.61 -2.21 -10.62
N LEU A 285 -0.82 -3.00 -9.57
CA LEU A 285 -0.16 -4.27 -9.36
C LEU A 285 -1.07 -5.24 -10.07
N LEU A 286 -1.35 -4.98 -11.36
CA LEU A 286 -1.31 -6.11 -12.27
C LEU A 286 0.07 -6.71 -11.98
N PRO A 287 0.15 -7.87 -11.32
CA PRO A 287 1.43 -8.49 -11.07
C PRO A 287 2.13 -8.48 -12.43
N ARG A 288 3.28 -7.82 -12.46
CA ARG A 288 4.12 -7.66 -13.64
C ARG A 288 4.03 -8.96 -14.43
N PRO A 289 3.54 -8.96 -15.70
CA PRO A 289 3.19 -10.21 -16.38
C PRO A 289 4.38 -11.19 -16.40
N ASP A 290 5.60 -10.65 -16.42
CA ASP A 290 6.87 -11.33 -16.17
C ASP A 290 6.95 -12.09 -14.85
N LEU A 291 6.48 -11.52 -13.72
CA LEU A 291 6.44 -12.19 -12.41
C LEU A 291 5.35 -13.25 -12.33
N VAL A 292 4.20 -13.05 -12.98
CA VAL A 292 3.14 -14.08 -13.07
C VAL A 292 3.64 -15.26 -13.88
N VAL A 293 4.28 -14.99 -15.01
CA VAL A 293 4.89 -16.01 -15.87
C VAL A 293 6.01 -16.72 -15.14
N LEU A 294 6.87 -16.02 -14.39
CA LEU A 294 7.92 -16.63 -13.59
C LEU A 294 7.35 -17.52 -12.47
N ALA A 295 6.34 -17.06 -11.75
CA ALA A 295 5.70 -17.85 -10.69
C ALA A 295 5.02 -19.10 -11.26
N ALA A 296 4.30 -18.96 -12.38
CA ALA A 296 3.70 -20.08 -13.10
C ALA A 296 4.76 -21.06 -13.63
N ALA A 297 5.89 -20.56 -14.15
CA ALA A 297 7.00 -21.37 -14.62
C ALA A 297 7.69 -22.13 -13.48
N VAL A 298 7.91 -21.47 -12.34
CA VAL A 298 8.48 -22.10 -11.13
C VAL A 298 7.54 -23.17 -10.58
N GLN A 299 6.23 -22.91 -10.57
CA GLN A 299 5.24 -23.89 -10.11
C GLN A 299 5.13 -25.08 -11.07
N ALA A 300 5.15 -24.84 -12.39
CA ALA A 300 5.22 -25.90 -13.39
C ALA A 300 6.51 -26.73 -13.26
N ALA A 301 7.67 -26.08 -13.05
CA ALA A 301 8.94 -26.75 -12.83
C ALA A 301 8.94 -27.59 -11.54
N ALA A 302 8.39 -27.06 -10.44
CA ALA A 302 8.28 -27.76 -9.17
C ALA A 302 7.37 -29.00 -9.24
N LEU A 303 6.35 -28.99 -10.10
CA LEU A 303 5.47 -30.14 -10.35
C LEU A 303 6.07 -31.14 -11.35
N LEU A 304 6.94 -30.70 -12.27
CA LEU A 304 7.62 -31.57 -13.24
C LEU A 304 8.73 -32.43 -12.61
N VAL A 305 9.50 -31.89 -11.67
CA VAL A 305 10.60 -32.61 -10.98
C VAL A 305 10.16 -33.94 -10.32
N PRO A 306 9.10 -33.99 -9.50
CA PRO A 306 8.64 -35.23 -8.87
C PRO A 306 8.03 -36.22 -9.87
N ALA A 307 7.37 -35.74 -10.93
CA ALA A 307 6.86 -36.60 -12.01
C ALA A 307 8.00 -37.31 -12.76
N VAL A 308 9.09 -36.60 -13.04
CA VAL A 308 10.31 -37.17 -13.62
C VAL A 308 11.00 -38.12 -12.63
N GLY A 309 11.07 -37.75 -11.35
CA GLY A 309 11.67 -38.57 -10.29
C GLY A 309 10.96 -39.93 -10.11
N ALA A 310 9.62 -39.93 -10.06
CA ALA A 310 8.82 -41.15 -9.97
C ALA A 310 9.06 -42.07 -11.19
N ALA A 311 9.17 -41.49 -12.38
CA ALA A 311 9.41 -42.23 -13.61
C ALA A 311 10.83 -42.85 -13.67
N VAL A 312 11.83 -42.19 -13.08
CA VAL A 312 13.21 -42.72 -12.96
C VAL A 312 13.29 -43.86 -11.94
N VAL A 313 12.58 -43.74 -10.81
CA VAL A 313 12.55 -44.79 -9.77
C VAL A 313 11.88 -46.06 -10.31
N LEU A 314 10.76 -45.94 -11.02
CA LEU A 314 10.12 -47.06 -11.70
C LEU A 314 11.06 -47.75 -12.69
N ARG A 315 11.82 -46.97 -13.47
CA ARG A 315 12.80 -47.50 -14.44
C ARG A 315 13.88 -48.34 -13.77
N ARG A 316 14.44 -47.85 -12.66
CA ARG A 316 15.48 -48.57 -11.90
C ARG A 316 14.95 -49.86 -11.26
N ALA A 317 13.68 -49.90 -10.86
CA ALA A 317 13.07 -51.12 -10.34
C ALA A 317 12.89 -52.22 -11.42
N VAL A 318 12.57 -51.80 -12.65
CA VAL A 318 12.45 -52.72 -13.79
C VAL A 318 13.81 -53.26 -14.25
N GLU A 319 14.85 -52.42 -14.30
CA GLU A 319 16.21 -52.84 -14.69
C GLU A 319 16.88 -53.78 -13.67
N ARG A 320 16.44 -53.79 -12.40
CA ARG A 320 16.94 -54.71 -11.37
C ARG A 320 16.21 -56.05 -11.29
N SER A 321 15.08 -56.19 -11.98
CA SER A 321 14.26 -57.42 -11.96
C SER A 321 14.43 -58.28 -13.22
N SER A 322 15.27 -57.83 -14.16
CA SER A 322 15.80 -58.57 -15.31
C SER A 322 17.18 -59.14 -15.00
#